data_AF-M2PXZ8-F1
#
_entry.id   AF-M2PXZ8-F1
#
_cell.length_a   1.000
_cell.length_b   1.000
_cell.length_c   1.000
_cell.angle_alpha   90.00
_cell.angle_beta   90.00
_cell.angle_gamma   90.00
#
_symmetry.space_group_name_H-M   'P 1'
#
loop_
_entity.id
_entity.type
_entity.pdbx_description
1 polymer ?
#
loop_
_entity_poly.entity_id
_entity_poly.type
_entity_poly.pdbx_seq_one_letter_code
_entity_poly.pdbx_strand_id
1 'polypeptide(L)' 'MESNLCPRCGWPLAELPGSVSKSQRVSGGRLEYVRCLCGSWLARVDGVVIGATKSQLGLGRL' A
#
# COMPACT_ATOMS: atom_id res chain seq x y z
N MET A 1 -12.72 -9.26 10.60
CA MET A 1 -12.01 -7.97 10.70
C MET A 1 -10.82 -8.06 9.76
N GLU A 2 -11.05 -7.69 8.49
CA GLU A 2 -10.05 -7.85 7.42
C GLU A 2 -8.83 -7.01 7.74
N SER A 3 -7.75 -7.71 8.07
CA SER A 3 -6.51 -7.09 8.49
C SER A 3 -5.84 -6.49 7.25
N ASN A 4 -6.14 -5.21 6.99
CA ASN A 4 -5.40 -4.38 6.06
C ASN A 4 -3.97 -4.23 6.60
N LEU A 5 -3.14 -5.25 6.39
CA LEU A 5 -1.75 -5.28 6.77
C LEU A 5 -0.88 -5.20 5.51
N CYS A 6 0.32 -4.67 5.66
CA CYS A 6 1.32 -4.80 4.62
C CYS A 6 1.71 -6.30 4.48
N PRO A 7 1.55 -6.93 3.30
CA PRO A 7 1.96 -8.33 3.11
C PRO A 7 3.48 -8.55 3.15
N ARG A 8 4.28 -7.48 3.29
CA ARG A 8 5.76 -7.54 3.34
C ARG A 8 6.33 -7.50 4.75
N CYS A 9 5.77 -6.67 5.62
CA CYS A 9 6.28 -6.47 6.99
C CYS A 9 5.20 -6.66 8.08
N GLY A 10 3.96 -6.96 7.69
CA GLY A 10 2.84 -7.12 8.62
C GLY A 10 2.31 -5.82 9.21
N TRP A 11 2.80 -4.65 8.79
CA TRP A 11 2.42 -3.38 9.41
C TRP A 11 0.93 -3.06 9.20
N PRO A 12 0.17 -2.73 10.26
CA PRO A 12 -1.18 -2.22 10.13
C PRO A 12 -1.27 -0.95 9.32
N LEU A 13 -2.15 -0.98 8.33
CA LEU A 13 -2.36 0.12 7.40
C LEU A 13 -3.15 1.29 7.96
N ALA A 14 -3.86 1.06 9.07
CA ALA A 14 -4.59 2.08 9.81
C ALA A 14 -3.66 3.08 10.49
N GLU A 15 -2.43 2.66 10.80
CA GLU A 15 -1.43 3.49 11.48
C GLU A 15 -0.47 4.19 10.52
N LEU A 16 -0.59 3.93 9.21
CA LEU A 16 0.22 4.65 8.25
C LEU A 16 -0.30 6.10 8.15
N PRO A 17 0.61 7.09 8.16
CA PRO A 17 0.21 8.46 7.88
C PRO A 17 -0.50 8.46 6.52
N GLY A 18 -1.64 9.16 6.45
CA GLY A 18 -2.57 9.23 5.31
C GLY A 18 -1.98 9.89 4.06
N SER A 19 -0.74 9.56 3.72
CA SER A 19 -0.01 9.87 2.51
C SER A 19 -0.62 9.10 1.33
N VAL A 20 -1.91 9.30 1.09
CA VAL A 20 -2.59 8.88 -0.14
C VAL A 20 -2.04 9.80 -1.22
N SER A 21 -0.94 9.39 -1.87
CA SER A 21 -0.28 10.25 -2.86
C SER A 21 -1.16 10.49 -4.08
N LYS A 22 -2.08 9.56 -4.38
CA LYS A 22 -3.05 9.72 -5.46
C LYS A 22 -4.22 8.76 -5.29
N SER A 23 -5.43 9.28 -5.25
CA SER A 23 -6.66 8.51 -5.40
C SER A 23 -7.14 8.61 -6.86
N GLN A 24 -7.26 7.49 -7.56
CA GLN A 24 -7.79 7.42 -8.92
C GLN A 24 -9.07 6.59 -8.91
N ARG A 25 -10.15 7.09 -9.55
CA ARG A 25 -11.30 6.22 -9.82
C ARG A 25 -10.96 5.24 -10.94
N VAL A 26 -11.21 3.97 -10.69
CA VAL A 26 -11.09 2.88 -11.67
C VAL A 26 -12.45 2.19 -11.78
N SER A 27 -12.68 1.41 -12.84
CA SER A 27 -13.95 0.71 -13.05
C SER A 27 -14.34 -0.24 -11.89
N GLY A 28 -13.36 -0.67 -11.09
CA GLY A 28 -13.55 -1.51 -9.91
C GLY A 28 -13.60 -0.76 -8.56
N GLY A 29 -13.62 0.58 -8.53
CA GLY A 29 -13.71 1.36 -7.28
C GLY A 29 -12.71 2.52 -7.18
N ARG A 30 -12.43 2.99 -5.96
CA ARG A 30 -11.40 4.01 -5.72
C ARG A 30 -10.04 3.35 -5.46
N LEU A 31 -9.10 3.50 -6.38
CA LEU A 31 -7.73 3.04 -6.24
C LEU A 31 -6.89 4.08 -5.49
N GLU A 32 -6.25 3.68 -4.40
CA GLU A 32 -5.40 4.50 -3.55
C GLU A 32 -4.05 3.82 -3.38
N TYR A 33 -2.98 4.59 -3.54
CA TYR A 33 -1.63 4.12 -3.28
C TYR A 33 -1.12 4.68 -1.96
N VAL A 34 -0.74 3.80 -1.06
CA VAL A 34 -0.16 4.17 0.25
C VAL A 34 1.22 3.58 0.38
N ARG A 35 2.16 4.38 0.88
CA ARG A 35 3.53 3.93 1.13
C ARG A 35 3.62 3.34 2.53
N CYS A 36 3.98 2.07 2.61
CA CYS A 36 4.33 1.45 3.89
C CYS A 36 5.67 2.00 4.39
N LEU A 37 5.84 2.02 5.71
CA LEU A 37 7.08 2.44 6.37
C LEU A 37 8.27 1.51 6.05
N CYS A 38 8.05 0.28 5.58
CA CYS A 38 9.11 -0.57 5.00
C CYS A 38 9.57 -0.13 3.59
N GLY A 39 8.99 0.93 3.04
CA GLY A 39 9.28 1.45 1.71
C GLY A 39 8.53 0.77 0.57
N SER A 40 7.65 -0.21 0.83
CA SER A 40 6.79 -0.83 -0.19
C SER A 40 5.60 0.06 -0.50
N TRP A 41 5.14 0.05 -1.76
CA TRP A 41 3.85 0.66 -2.10
C TRP A 41 2.74 -0.37 -2.00
N LEU A 42 1.60 0.06 -1.47
CA LEU A 42 0.42 -0.75 -1.30
C LEU A 42 -0.71 -0.16 -2.13
N ALA A 43 -1.27 -0.96 -3.03
CA ALA A 43 -2.43 -0.62 -3.82
C ALA A 43 -3.68 -1.05 -3.06
N ARG A 44 -4.54 -0.08 -2.74
CA ARG A 44 -5.83 -0.30 -2.11
C ARG A 44 -6.95 0.04 -3.07
N VAL A 45 -7.96 -0.80 -3.18
CA VAL A 45 -9.20 -0.48 -3.89
C VAL A 45 -10.33 -0.48 -2.88
N ASP A 46 -11.02 0.64 -2.76
CA ASP A 46 -12.14 0.81 -1.83
C ASP A 46 -11.77 0.49 -0.36
N GLY A 47 -10.52 0.79 0.00
CA GLY A 47 -9.99 0.51 1.34
C GLY A 47 -9.41 -0.91 1.54
N VAL A 48 -9.54 -1.80 0.56
CA VAL A 48 -9.00 -3.17 0.61
C VAL A 48 -7.66 -3.24 -0.11
N VAL A 49 -6.63 -3.83 0.52
CA VAL A 49 -5.34 -4.06 -0.14
C VAL A 49 -5.47 -5.13 -1.21
N ILE A 50 -5.29 -4.74 -2.47
CA ILE A 50 -5.29 -5.67 -3.60
C ILE A 50 -3.88 -6.10 -4.00
N GLY A 51 -2.83 -5.40 -3.52
CA GLY A 51 -1.46 -5.77 -3.82
C GLY A 51 -0.39 -4.86 -3.21
N ALA A 52 0.85 -5.34 -3.26
CA ALA A 52 2.03 -4.62 -2.81
C ALA A 52 3.11 -4.64 -3.91
N THR A 53 3.69 -3.49 -4.22
CA THR A 53 4.88 -3.44 -5.06
C THR A 53 6.11 -3.82 -4.22
N LYS A 54 7.13 -4.40 -4.87
CA LYS A 54 8.43 -4.64 -4.22
C LYS A 54 9.03 -3.28 -3.82
N SER A 55 9.44 -3.13 -2.57
CA SER A 55 10.23 -1.98 -2.11
C SER A 55 11.47 -1.84 -3.00
N GLN A 56 11.57 -0.78 -3.80
CA GLN A 56 12.79 -0.47 -4.54
C GLN A 56 13.94 -0.05 -3.59
N LEU A 57 13.64 0.20 -2.30
CA LEU A 57 14.63 0.39 -1.24
C LEU A 57 15.54 -0.84 -1.00
N GLY A 58 15.25 -1.99 -1.61
CA GLY A 58 16.12 -3.17 -1.59
C GLY A 58 16.80 -3.52 -2.92
N LEU A 59 16.59 -2.74 -3.99
CA LEU A 59 17.15 -2.99 -5.34
C LEU A 59 18.23 -1.99 -5.75
N GLY A 60 18.73 -1.19 -4.80
CA GLY A 60 19.84 -0.26 -4.99
C GLY A 60 21.20 -0.77 -4.53
N ARG A 61 21.41 -2.09 -4.44
CA ARG A 61 22.74 -2.66 -4.16
C ARG A 61 22.90 -4.04 -4.80
N LEU A 62 23.49 -4.06 -5.99
CA LEU A 62 24.60 -4.93 -6.42
C LEU A 62 25.09 -4.43 -7.78
#